data_AF-A0A7R9FUF2-F1
#
_entry.id   AF-A0A7R9FUF2-F1
#
_cell.length_a   1.000
_cell.length_b   1.000
_cell.length_c   1.000
_cell.angle_alpha   90.00
_cell.angle_beta   90.00
_cell.angle_gamma   90.00
#
_symmetry.space_group_name_H-M   'P 1'
#
loop_
_entity.id
_entity.type
_entity.pdbx_description
1 polymer ?
#
loop_
_entity_poly.entity_id
_entity_poly.type
_entity_poly.pdbx_seq_one_letter_code
_entity_poly.pdbx_strand_id
1 'polypeptide(L)'
;MNRHRLLSTLLAFAVVGLGEGASKRDSPLPVEDKDYWMKEMAEDIRRTQARQPNVKRAKNVLLFLGDGMGLPAIVATRIYKGQLQGRPGEETVLRFEEFPSTGLVKVC
;
A
#
# COMPACT_ATOMS: atom_id res chain seq x y z
N MET A 1 -14.71 11.08 -62.30
CA MET A 1 -14.13 12.40 -61.97
C MET A 1 -14.74 12.84 -60.64
N ASN A 2 -14.25 12.35 -59.49
CA ASN A 2 -13.26 13.07 -58.67
C ASN A 2 -12.51 12.09 -57.75
N ARG A 3 -11.21 11.90 -57.99
CA ARG A 3 -10.32 10.94 -57.31
C ARG A 3 -9.76 11.48 -55.98
N HIS A 4 -10.41 12.47 -55.37
CA HIS A 4 -9.87 13.21 -54.22
C HIS A 4 -10.55 12.91 -52.87
N ARG A 5 -11.54 12.02 -52.80
CA ARG A 5 -12.22 11.68 -51.52
C ARG A 5 -11.75 10.38 -50.86
N LEU A 6 -10.83 9.65 -51.50
CA LEU A 6 -10.28 8.39 -50.96
C LEU A 6 -8.91 8.57 -50.26
N LEU A 7 -8.28 9.75 -50.39
CA LEU A 7 -6.99 10.04 -49.76
C LEU A 7 -7.13 10.74 -48.39
N SER A 8 -8.31 11.26 -48.04
CA SER A 8 -8.53 11.95 -46.76
C SER A 8 -8.87 11.01 -45.59
N THR A 9 -9.21 9.73 -45.85
CA THR A 9 -9.59 8.76 -44.81
C THR A 9 -8.43 7.91 -44.28
N LEU A 10 -7.22 8.04 -44.84
CA LEU A 10 -6.03 7.30 -44.39
C LEU A 10 -5.18 8.06 -43.35
N LEU A 11 -5.48 9.33 -43.06
CA LEU A 11 -4.81 10.11 -42.01
C LEU A 11 -5.57 10.07 -40.67
N ALA A 12 -6.38 9.04 -40.43
CA ALA A 12 -7.08 8.85 -39.15
C ALA A 12 -6.50 7.69 -38.31
N PHE A 13 -5.49 6.98 -38.81
CA PHE A 13 -4.96 5.76 -38.18
C PHE A 13 -3.55 5.89 -37.55
N ALA A 14 -3.02 7.11 -37.43
CA ALA A 14 -1.68 7.37 -36.89
C ALA A 14 -1.65 8.25 -35.63
N VAL A 15 -2.76 8.30 -34.86
CA VAL A 15 -2.79 8.92 -33.50
C VAL A 15 -3.17 7.89 -32.43
N VAL A 16 -2.92 6.59 -32.69
CA VAL A 16 -2.84 5.59 -31.61
C VAL A 16 -1.38 5.51 -31.17
N GLY A 17 -0.92 6.58 -30.55
CA GLY A 17 0.44 6.72 -30.06
C GLY A 17 0.43 7.57 -28.81
N LEU A 18 0.76 6.95 -27.68
CA LEU A 18 0.83 7.51 -26.34
C LEU A 18 -0.52 7.92 -25.73
N GLY A 19 -1.38 6.92 -25.51
CA GLY A 19 -2.17 6.95 -24.28
C GLY A 19 -1.18 6.84 -23.14
N GLU A 20 -0.82 7.98 -22.55
CA GLU A 20 0.00 8.07 -21.36
C GLU A 20 -0.55 7.07 -20.34
N GLY A 21 0.22 6.02 -20.06
CA GLY A 21 0.19 5.38 -18.77
C GLY A 21 0.68 6.43 -17.77
N ALA A 22 -0.17 7.42 -17.49
CA ALA A 22 0.02 8.39 -16.44
C ALA A 22 0.02 7.58 -15.16
N SER A 23 1.21 7.10 -14.80
CA SER A 23 1.54 6.70 -13.46
C SER A 23 0.99 7.80 -12.56
N LYS A 24 0.14 7.38 -11.63
CA LYS A 24 -0.45 8.19 -10.55
C LYS A 24 0.71 8.76 -9.72
N ARG A 25 1.45 9.71 -10.29
CA ARG A 25 2.60 10.35 -9.68
C ARG A 25 2.08 11.57 -8.96
N ASP A 26 2.30 11.52 -7.66
CA ASP A 26 2.43 12.65 -6.77
C ASP A 26 1.11 13.33 -6.39
N SER A 27 0.26 12.59 -5.67
CA SER A 27 -0.44 13.24 -4.56
C SER A 27 0.66 13.74 -3.60
N PRO A 28 0.68 15.04 -3.21
CA PRO A 28 1.66 15.54 -2.26
C PRO A 28 1.64 14.69 -1.01
N LEU A 29 2.83 14.38 -0.47
CA LEU A 29 2.91 13.74 0.84
C LEU A 29 2.22 14.63 1.87
N PRO A 30 1.48 14.04 2.83
CA PRO A 30 0.93 14.81 3.94
C PRO A 30 2.03 15.61 4.62
N VAL A 31 1.72 16.85 5.01
CA VAL A 31 2.62 17.62 5.87
C VAL A 31 2.55 16.99 7.27
N GLU A 32 3.66 16.40 7.71
CA GLU A 32 3.77 15.73 9.01
C GLU A 32 4.00 16.74 10.15
N ASP A 33 3.08 17.68 10.31
CA ASP A 33 3.11 18.67 11.38
C ASP A 33 2.58 18.11 12.71
N LYS A 34 2.58 18.96 13.75
CA LYS A 34 2.07 18.57 15.08
C LYS A 34 0.62 18.08 15.03
N ASP A 35 -0.24 18.77 14.27
CA ASP A 35 -1.67 18.47 14.26
C ASP A 35 -1.95 17.13 13.54
N TYR A 36 -1.18 16.83 12.49
CA TYR A 36 -1.16 15.53 11.84
C TYR A 36 -0.88 14.39 12.83
N TRP A 37 0.22 14.47 13.58
CA TRP A 37 0.60 13.43 14.54
C TRP A 37 -0.38 13.33 15.71
N MET A 38 -0.91 14.46 16.18
CA MET A 38 -1.93 14.47 17.24
C MET A 38 -3.23 13.78 16.80
N LYS A 39 -3.63 13.99 15.55
CA LYS A 39 -4.80 13.33 14.97
C LYS A 39 -4.58 11.81 14.84
N GLU A 40 -3.46 11.39 14.26
CA GLU A 40 -3.13 9.97 14.07
C GLU A 40 -3.11 9.23 15.42
N MET A 41 -2.46 9.81 16.42
CA MET A 41 -2.42 9.28 17.79
C MET A 41 -3.82 9.15 18.40
N ALA A 42 -4.66 10.18 18.27
CA ALA A 42 -6.01 10.15 18.82
C ALA A 42 -6.86 9.06 18.17
N GLU A 43 -6.70 8.83 16.86
CA GLU A 43 -7.38 7.75 16.14
C GLU A 43 -6.88 6.37 16.59
N ASP A 44 -5.58 6.19 16.78
CA ASP A 44 -5.00 4.92 17.25
C ASP A 44 -5.40 4.57 18.69
N ILE A 45 -5.49 5.56 19.58
CA ILE A 45 -6.01 5.38 20.94
C ILE A 45 -7.47 4.92 20.88
N ARG A 46 -8.32 5.61 20.11
CA ARG A 46 -9.74 5.22 19.95
C ARG A 46 -9.86 3.80 19.39
N ARG A 47 -9.07 3.49 18.35
CA ARG A 47 -9.03 2.16 17.73
C ARG A 47 -8.66 1.09 18.75
N THR A 48 -7.66 1.36 19.58
CA THR A 48 -7.18 0.41 20.61
C THR A 48 -8.20 0.23 21.73
N GLN A 49 -8.83 1.31 22.21
CA GLN A 49 -9.86 1.27 23.24
C GLN A 49 -11.13 0.54 22.80
N ALA A 50 -11.48 0.62 21.51
CA ALA A 50 -12.65 -0.05 20.96
C ALA A 50 -12.45 -1.57 20.78
N ARG A 51 -11.23 -2.11 20.93
CA ARG A 51 -10.95 -3.54 20.75
C ARG A 51 -11.56 -4.34 21.89
N GLN A 52 -12.31 -5.39 21.54
CA GLN A 52 -12.81 -6.37 22.50
C GLN A 52 -12.06 -7.71 22.33
N PRO A 53 -11.52 -8.30 23.40
CA PRO A 53 -10.82 -9.58 23.31
C PRO A 53 -11.78 -10.72 22.99
N ASN A 54 -11.42 -11.56 22.03
CA ASN A 54 -12.14 -12.80 21.76
C ASN A 54 -11.61 -13.92 22.68
N VAL A 55 -12.36 -14.21 23.75
CA VAL A 55 -12.01 -15.26 24.75
C VAL A 55 -12.59 -16.64 24.42
N LYS A 56 -13.24 -16.80 23.27
CA LYS A 56 -13.81 -18.09 22.86
C LYS A 56 -12.70 -19.05 22.42
N ARG A 57 -12.90 -20.35 22.62
CA ARG A 57 -12.00 -21.39 22.10
C ARG A 57 -11.93 -21.33 20.57
N ALA A 58 -10.71 -21.28 20.03
CA ALA A 58 -10.48 -21.31 18.59
C ALA A 58 -10.85 -22.68 18.00
N LYS A 59 -11.52 -22.68 16.84
CA LYS A 59 -11.88 -23.90 16.08
C LYS A 59 -10.78 -24.30 15.09
N ASN A 60 -10.09 -23.32 14.52
CA ASN A 60 -9.06 -23.50 13.50
C ASN A 60 -7.82 -22.68 13.88
N VAL A 61 -6.65 -23.16 13.46
CA VAL A 61 -5.37 -22.47 13.62
C VAL A 61 -4.73 -22.34 12.25
N LEU A 62 -4.35 -21.12 11.88
CA LEU A 62 -3.58 -20.81 10.68
C LEU A 62 -2.27 -20.17 11.13
N LEU A 63 -1.14 -20.77 10.75
CA LEU A 63 0.20 -20.29 11.09
C LEU A 63 0.90 -19.83 9.82
N PHE A 64 1.30 -18.56 9.79
CA PHE A 64 2.19 -18.02 8.75
C PHE A 64 3.62 -18.02 9.29
N LEU A 65 4.51 -18.75 8.62
CA LEU A 65 5.92 -18.80 8.96
C LEU A 65 6.72 -18.06 7.87
N GLY A 66 7.36 -16.96 8.25
CA GLY A 66 8.35 -16.29 7.41
C GLY A 66 9.74 -16.77 7.76
N ASP A 67 10.30 -17.66 6.94
CA ASP A 67 11.68 -18.11 7.11
C ASP A 67 12.66 -16.95 6.85
N GLY A 68 13.62 -16.74 7.76
CA GLY A 68 14.55 -15.61 7.72
C GLY A 68 13.90 -14.22 7.92
N MET A 69 12.61 -14.14 8.27
CA MET A 69 11.89 -12.87 8.37
C MET A 69 12.06 -12.19 9.75
N GLY A 70 13.29 -11.76 10.05
CA GLY A 70 13.58 -10.93 11.22
C GLY A 70 13.08 -9.49 11.09
N LEU A 71 13.23 -8.69 12.16
CA LEU A 71 12.81 -7.27 12.17
C LEU A 71 13.37 -6.45 10.98
N PRO A 72 14.67 -6.56 10.60
CA PRO A 72 15.18 -5.81 9.45
C PRO A 72 14.50 -6.20 8.14
N ALA A 73 14.21 -7.49 7.94
CA ALA A 73 13.53 -7.98 6.75
C ALA A 73 12.08 -7.47 6.68
N ILE A 74 11.38 -7.39 7.82
CA ILE A 74 10.04 -6.81 7.92
C ILE A 74 10.06 -5.34 7.50
N VAL A 75 10.99 -4.54 8.05
CA VAL A 75 11.11 -3.11 7.73
C VAL A 75 11.48 -2.89 6.25
N ALA A 76 12.44 -3.65 5.72
CA ALA A 76 12.81 -3.56 4.31
C ALA A 76 11.62 -3.90 3.39
N THR A 77 10.86 -4.94 3.72
CA THR A 77 9.65 -5.34 2.97
C THR A 77 8.58 -4.27 3.03
N ARG A 78 8.41 -3.60 4.17
CA ARG A 78 7.47 -2.49 4.34
C ARG A 78 7.77 -1.35 3.38
N ILE A 79 9.02 -0.87 3.41
CA ILE A 79 9.49 0.22 2.55
C ILE A 79 9.35 -0.18 1.09
N TYR A 80 9.83 -1.37 0.73
CA TYR A 80 9.77 -1.86 -0.64
C TYR A 80 8.33 -1.98 -1.16
N LYS A 81 7.39 -2.47 -0.34
CA LYS A 81 5.97 -2.52 -0.69
C LYS A 81 5.41 -1.12 -0.98
N GLY A 82 5.75 -0.12 -0.19
CA GLY A 82 5.31 1.26 -0.42
C GLY A 82 5.91 1.88 -1.68
N GLN A 83 7.17 1.60 -1.97
CA GLN A 83 7.84 2.00 -3.21
C GLN A 83 7.17 1.39 -4.44
N LEU A 84 6.76 0.12 -4.38
CA LEU A 84 5.97 -0.53 -5.43
C LEU A 84 4.60 0.14 -5.64
N GLN A 85 4.07 0.85 -4.63
CA GLN A 85 2.83 1.62 -4.70
C GLN A 85 3.07 3.09 -5.11
N GLY A 86 4.31 3.47 -5.43
CA GLY A 86 4.68 4.84 -5.80
C GLY A 86 4.74 5.81 -4.62
N ARG A 87 4.99 5.30 -3.40
CA ARG A 87 5.11 6.09 -2.16
C ARG A 87 6.52 5.95 -1.54
N PRO A 88 6.93 6.80 -0.58
CA PRO A 88 8.20 6.65 0.14
C PRO A 88 8.32 5.29 0.83
N GLY A 89 7.23 4.84 1.46
CA GLY A 89 7.01 3.48 1.90
C GLY A 89 7.26 3.20 3.37
N GLU A 90 7.83 4.15 4.11
CA GLU A 90 8.00 4.05 5.56
C GLU A 90 6.65 3.95 6.29
N GLU A 91 5.66 4.66 5.77
CA GLU A 91 4.27 4.74 6.24
C GLU A 91 3.40 3.56 5.81
N THR A 92 3.93 2.68 4.96
CA THR A 92 3.18 1.52 4.50
C THR A 92 3.02 0.53 5.65
N VAL A 93 1.86 -0.12 5.75
CA VAL A 93 1.61 -1.15 6.77
C VAL A 93 1.51 -2.53 6.10
N LEU A 94 2.17 -3.53 6.68
CA LEU A 94 2.06 -4.92 6.25
C LEU A 94 0.83 -5.56 6.90
N ARG A 95 0.23 -6.56 6.23
CA ARG A 95 -1.08 -7.09 6.65
C ARG A 95 -1.07 -7.70 8.06
N PHE A 96 0.05 -8.31 8.46
CA PHE A 96 0.22 -8.90 9.79
C PHE A 96 0.51 -7.86 10.87
N GLU A 97 0.91 -6.63 10.53
CA GLU A 97 1.13 -5.55 11.51
C GLU A 97 -0.19 -4.98 12.03
N GLU A 98 -1.28 -5.15 11.27
CA GLU A 98 -2.63 -4.80 11.70
C GLU A 98 -3.22 -5.81 12.70
N PHE A 99 -2.54 -6.94 12.96
CA PHE A 99 -3.03 -7.93 13.92
C PHE A 99 -3.13 -7.31 15.32
N PRO A 100 -4.15 -7.70 16.11
CA PRO A 100 -4.46 -7.03 17.37
C PRO A 100 -3.41 -7.27 18.46
N SER A 101 -2.49 -8.22 18.26
CA SER A 101 -1.50 -8.64 19.24
C SER A 101 -0.17 -8.89 18.56
N THR A 102 0.92 -8.50 19.25
CA THR A 102 2.30 -8.73 18.84
C THR A 102 3.09 -9.30 20.01
N GLY A 103 4.18 -9.99 19.73
CA GLY A 103 5.06 -10.58 20.73
C GLY A 103 6.45 -10.83 20.17
N LEU A 104 7.44 -10.92 21.04
CA LEU A 104 8.83 -11.23 20.67
C LEU A 104 9.13 -12.68 21.03
N VAL A 105 9.84 -13.36 20.15
CA VAL A 105 10.30 -14.75 20.35
C VAL A 105 11.81 -14.73 20.50
N LYS A 106 12.30 -15.33 21.58
CA LYS A 106 13.74 -15.59 21.75
C LYS A 106 14.14 -16.75 20.85
N VAL A 107 15.09 -16.51 19.97
CA VAL A 107 15.75 -17.55 19.16
C VAL A 107 17.11 -17.86 19.77
N CYS A 108 17.48 -19.14 19.82
CA CYS A 108 18.70 -19.62 20.46
C CYS A 108 19.89 -19.61 19.49
#